data_AF-A0AAP3A420-F1
#
_entry.id   AF-A0AAP3A420-F1
#
_cell.length_a   1.000
_cell.length_b   1.000
_cell.length_c   1.000
_cell.angle_alpha   90.00
_cell.angle_beta   90.00
_cell.angle_gamma   90.00
#
_symmetry.space_group_name_H-M   'P 1'
#
loop_
_entity.id
_entity.type
_entity.pdbx_description
1 polymer ?
#
loop_
_entity_poly.entity_id
_entity_poly.type
_entity_poly.pdbx_seq_one_letter_code
_entity_poly.pdbx_strand_id
1 'polypeptide(L)'
;YFEETKLGHIAPGKPAEVVLYSGEQRLRGEVESIGRAIHDQSVDGGNGLLIDVKPNVPWVRLAQRVPVRIKLLDVPADVTLIAGTTCTITIG
;
A
#
# COMPACT_ATOMS: atom_id res chain seq x y z
N TYR A 1 0.65 1.67 1.21
CA TYR A 1 0.27 0.38 0.60
C TYR A 1 -0.81 -0.26 1.45
N PHE A 2 -1.74 -1.00 0.83
CA PHE A 2 -2.80 -1.76 1.49
C PHE A 2 -2.73 -3.23 1.11
N GLU A 3 -3.28 -4.11 1.95
CA GLU A 3 -3.49 -5.52 1.58
C GLU A 3 -4.50 -5.61 0.42
N GLU A 4 -4.21 -6.46 -0.56
CA GLU A 4 -5.08 -6.71 -1.71
C GLU A 4 -6.52 -7.05 -1.31
N THR A 5 -6.69 -7.84 -0.25
CA THR A 5 -8.00 -8.23 0.29
C THR A 5 -8.86 -7.06 0.76
N LYS A 6 -8.25 -5.90 1.08
CA LYS A 6 -8.94 -4.69 1.53
C LYS A 6 -9.30 -3.74 0.38
N LEU A 7 -8.82 -3.98 -0.84
CA LEU A 7 -9.02 -3.09 -1.98
C LEU A 7 -10.49 -2.97 -2.40
N GLY A 8 -11.33 -3.97 -2.14
CA GLY A 8 -12.77 -3.89 -2.44
C GLY A 8 -13.48 -2.73 -1.74
N HIS A 9 -12.88 -2.17 -0.70
CA HIS A 9 -13.39 -1.01 0.04
C HIS A 9 -12.67 0.30 -0.30
N ILE A 10 -11.72 0.29 -1.24
CA ILE A 10 -10.91 1.46 -1.63
C ILE A 10 -11.25 1.83 -3.07
N ALA A 11 -11.62 3.09 -3.29
CA ALA A 11 -11.91 3.63 -4.62
C ALA A 11 -11.41 5.07 -4.71
N PRO A 12 -11.00 5.55 -5.90
CA PRO A 12 -10.68 6.95 -6.12
C PRO A 12 -11.82 7.86 -5.64
N GLY A 13 -11.47 8.98 -4.98
CA GLY A 13 -12.40 9.93 -4.39
C GLY A 13 -12.88 9.55 -2.97
N LYS A 14 -12.55 8.38 -2.44
CA LYS A 14 -12.86 8.06 -1.04
C LYS A 14 -12.08 8.93 -0.07
N PRO A 15 -12.70 9.38 1.05
CA PRO A 15 -12.00 10.15 2.07
C PRO A 15 -10.96 9.29 2.79
N ALA A 16 -9.86 9.93 3.15
CA ALA A 16 -8.78 9.35 3.92
C ALA A 16 -8.39 10.27 5.09
N GLU A 17 -8.14 9.68 6.26
CA GLU A 17 -7.46 10.33 7.38
C GLU A 17 -5.98 9.92 7.35
N VAL A 18 -5.09 10.90 7.48
CA VAL A 18 -3.64 10.70 7.49
C VAL A 18 -3.09 11.21 8.81
N VAL A 19 -2.47 10.33 9.60
CA VAL A 19 -1.86 10.69 10.89
C VAL A 19 -0.36 10.50 10.77
N LEU A 20 0.41 11.58 10.87
CA LEU A 20 1.87 11.50 10.80
C LEU A 20 2.42 10.74 12.01
N TYR A 21 3.53 10.00 11.86
CA TYR A 21 4.14 9.31 12.99
C TYR A 21 4.84 10.28 13.96
N SER A 22 5.36 11.38 13.44
CA SER A 22 6.13 12.37 14.21
C SER A 22 5.29 13.22 15.17
N GLY A 23 3.96 13.13 15.13
CA GLY A 23 3.08 13.89 16.01
C GLY A 23 1.62 13.49 15.86
N GLU A 24 0.76 14.01 16.72
CA GLU A 24 -0.68 13.67 16.72
C GLU A 24 -1.49 14.43 15.66
N GLN A 25 -0.83 15.16 14.75
CA GLN A 25 -1.48 15.97 13.73
C GLN A 25 -2.20 15.06 12.72
N ARG A 26 -3.50 15.32 12.58
CA ARG A 26 -4.37 14.64 11.61
C ARG A 26 -4.54 15.52 10.38
N LEU A 27 -4.23 14.96 9.22
CA LEU A 27 -4.43 15.58 7.92
C LEU A 27 -5.58 14.87 7.21
N ARG A 28 -6.28 15.64 6.36
CA ARG A 28 -7.33 15.10 5.50
C ARG A 28 -6.74 14.76 4.15
N GLY A 29 -7.31 13.75 3.52
CA GLY A 29 -6.94 13.37 2.17
C GLY A 29 -8.07 12.67 1.44
N GLU A 30 -7.83 12.39 0.18
CA GLU A 30 -8.68 11.57 -0.68
C GLU A 30 -7.83 10.54 -1.43
N VAL A 31 -8.41 9.38 -1.74
CA VAL A 31 -7.77 8.39 -2.60
C VAL A 31 -7.66 8.98 -4.01
N GLU A 32 -6.44 9.23 -4.48
CA GLU A 32 -6.19 9.69 -5.85
C GLU A 32 -6.23 8.51 -6.83
N SER A 33 -5.49 7.44 -6.50
CA SER A 33 -5.37 6.28 -7.39
C SER A 33 -4.95 5.01 -6.66
N ILE A 34 -5.25 3.88 -7.30
CA ILE A 34 -4.83 2.53 -6.90
C ILE A 34 -3.89 2.02 -7.98
N GLY A 35 -2.72 1.51 -7.60
CA GLY A 35 -1.76 0.95 -8.55
C GLY A 35 -2.34 -0.24 -9.29
N ARG A 36 -2.24 -0.22 -10.63
CA ARG A 36 -2.83 -1.25 -11.52
C ARG A 36 -1.87 -2.39 -11.88
N ALA A 37 -0.62 -2.33 -11.41
CA ALA A 37 0.38 -3.37 -11.62
C ALA A 37 1.20 -3.55 -10.32
N ILE A 38 1.38 -4.80 -9.92
CA ILE A 38 2.24 -5.19 -8.79
C ILE A 38 3.29 -6.11 -9.39
N HIS A 39 4.56 -5.74 -9.32
CA HIS A 39 5.65 -6.62 -9.72
C HIS A 39 5.97 -7.52 -8.53
N ASP A 40 5.48 -8.76 -8.56
CA ASP A 40 5.84 -9.79 -7.60
C ASP A 40 7.30 -10.22 -7.85
N GLN A 41 8.22 -9.80 -6.99
CA GLN A 41 9.64 -10.15 -7.09
C GLN A 41 9.96 -11.53 -6.48
N SER A 42 8.96 -12.35 -6.15
CA SER A 42 9.17 -13.63 -5.45
C SER A 42 9.53 -14.82 -6.35
N VAL A 43 9.62 -14.63 -7.67
CA VAL A 43 9.99 -15.71 -8.60
C VAL A 43 11.51 -15.70 -8.81
N ASP A 44 12.22 -16.32 -7.89
CA ASP A 44 13.65 -16.61 -8.04
C ASP A 44 13.81 -17.64 -9.18
N GLY A 45 14.57 -17.26 -10.21
CA GLY A 45 14.71 -17.98 -11.47
C GLY A 45 15.52 -19.27 -11.30
N GLY A 46 14.82 -20.41 -11.21
CA GLY A 46 15.45 -21.72 -11.15
C GLY A 46 16.06 -22.13 -12.50
N ASN A 47 17.39 -22.13 -12.59
CA ASN A 47 18.12 -22.76 -13.69
C ASN A 47 18.57 -24.17 -13.27
N GLY A 48 17.89 -25.22 -13.76
CA GLY A 48 18.27 -26.60 -13.50
C GLY A 48 17.45 -27.60 -14.29
N LEU A 49 18.09 -28.32 -15.21
CA LEU A 49 17.53 -29.31 -16.14
C LEU A 49 17.13 -30.63 -15.44
N LEU A 50 16.29 -30.54 -14.41
CA LEU A 50 15.63 -31.69 -13.78
C LEU A 50 14.17 -31.31 -13.56
N ILE A 51 13.25 -32.25 -13.77
CA ILE A 51 11.84 -32.06 -13.44
C ILE A 51 11.74 -32.02 -11.91
N ASP A 52 11.79 -30.82 -11.35
CA ASP A 52 11.55 -30.54 -9.94
C ASP A 52 10.04 -30.37 -9.75
N VAL A 53 9.35 -31.46 -9.39
CA VAL A 53 7.95 -31.38 -8.92
C VAL A 53 7.97 -30.79 -7.52
N LYS A 54 8.14 -29.46 -7.40
CA LYS A 54 7.99 -28.78 -6.12
C LYS A 54 6.52 -28.82 -5.70
N PRO A 55 6.16 -29.40 -4.54
CA PRO A 55 4.83 -29.23 -3.96
C PRO A 55 4.70 -27.84 -3.31
N ASN A 56 5.24 -26.79 -3.92
CA ASN A 56 5.37 -25.45 -3.31
C ASN A 56 4.22 -24.52 -3.69
N VAL A 57 2.97 -24.99 -3.62
CA VAL A 57 1.93 -24.02 -3.27
C VAL A 57 2.05 -23.85 -1.76
N PRO A 58 2.58 -22.72 -1.26
CA PRO A 58 2.59 -22.51 0.18
C PRO A 58 1.14 -22.55 0.66
N TRP A 59 0.86 -23.43 1.62
CA TRP A 59 -0.46 -23.61 2.23
C TRP A 59 -0.92 -22.36 3.01
N VAL A 60 0.00 -21.40 3.21
CA VAL A 60 -0.29 -20.03 3.64
C VAL A 60 0.16 -19.07 2.54
N ARG A 61 -0.76 -18.20 2.09
CA ARG A 61 -0.44 -17.04 1.25
C ARG A 61 -0.72 -15.77 2.02
N LEU A 62 0.25 -14.86 2.06
CA LEU A 62 0.03 -13.49 2.55
C LEU A 62 -0.59 -12.65 1.44
N ALA A 63 -1.46 -11.73 1.81
CA ALA A 63 -2.02 -10.78 0.86
C ALA A 63 -0.91 -9.87 0.29
N GLN A 64 -0.96 -9.61 -1.01
CA GLN A 64 -0.03 -8.71 -1.66
C GLN A 64 -0.25 -7.27 -1.20
N ARG A 65 0.82 -6.47 -1.21
CA ARG A 65 0.76 -5.05 -0.85
C ARG A 65 0.58 -4.21 -2.10
N VAL A 66 -0.55 -3.52 -2.19
CA VAL A 66 -0.91 -2.71 -3.35
C VAL A 66 -0.66 -1.24 -3.05
N PRO A 67 0.06 -0.51 -3.93
CA PRO A 67 0.24 0.92 -3.76
C PRO A 67 -1.08 1.64 -3.95
N VAL A 68 -1.41 2.52 -3.01
CA VAL A 68 -2.55 3.45 -3.08
C VAL A 68 -1.98 4.82 -2.83
N ARG A 69 -2.31 5.77 -3.69
CA ARG A 69 -1.87 7.16 -3.56
C ARG A 69 -2.99 7.98 -2.93
N ILE A 70 -2.63 8.74 -1.91
CA ILE A 70 -3.52 9.66 -1.20
C ILE A 70 -3.10 11.07 -1.56
N LYS A 71 -4.05 11.87 -2.02
CA LYS A 71 -3.88 13.31 -2.20
C LYS A 71 -4.28 13.99 -0.89
N LEU A 72 -3.38 14.78 -0.32
CA LEU A 72 -3.67 15.55 0.88
C LEU A 72 -4.53 16.76 0.54
N LEU A 73 -5.45 17.08 1.45
CA LEU A 73 -6.37 18.20 1.36
C LEU A 73 -6.08 19.15 2.52
N ASP A 74 -6.11 20.46 2.23
CA ASP A 74 -6.02 21.54 3.22
C ASP A 74 -4.88 21.37 4.24
N VAL A 75 -3.65 21.13 3.76
CA VAL A 75 -2.47 20.97 4.63
C VAL A 75 -2.18 22.30 5.34
N PRO A 76 -2.17 22.34 6.69
CA PRO A 76 -1.86 23.56 7.44
C PRO A 76 -0.44 24.07 7.17
N ALA A 77 -0.25 25.39 7.19
CA ALA A 77 1.02 26.03 6.85
C ALA A 77 2.16 25.74 7.85
N ASP A 78 1.82 25.38 9.09
CA ASP A 78 2.74 24.98 10.15
C ASP A 78 3.19 23.52 10.03
N VAL A 79 2.58 22.72 9.15
CA VAL A 79 2.94 21.33 8.93
C VAL A 79 4.03 21.21 7.86
N THR A 80 5.23 20.82 8.29
CA THR A 80 6.33 20.50 7.37
C THR A 80 6.26 19.02 6.94
N LEU A 81 5.93 18.77 5.68
CA LEU A 81 5.94 17.42 5.10
C LEU A 81 7.32 17.09 4.54
N ILE A 82 7.95 16.06 5.11
CA ILE A 82 9.27 15.59 4.68
C ILE A 82 9.08 14.30 3.89
N ALA A 83 9.70 14.21 2.71
CA ALA A 83 9.65 12.98 1.92
C ALA A 83 10.23 11.80 2.72
N GLY A 84 9.48 10.70 2.78
CA GLY A 84 9.87 9.49 3.51
C GLY A 84 9.36 9.41 4.96
N THR A 85 8.61 10.41 5.46
CA THR A 85 8.00 10.31 6.80
C THR A 85 6.95 9.21 6.86
N THR A 86 6.97 8.45 7.95
CA THR A 86 5.96 7.44 8.26
C THR A 86 4.64 8.12 8.65
N CYS A 87 3.53 7.56 8.20
CA CYS A 87 2.19 7.94 8.61
C CYS A 87 1.26 6.72 8.63
N THR A 88 0.17 6.85 9.37
CA THR A 88 -0.95 5.91 9.38
C THR A 88 -2.06 6.47 8.50
N ILE A 89 -2.66 5.62 7.67
CA ILE A 89 -3.76 5.98 6.77
C ILE A 89 -4.99 5.16 7.14
N THR A 90 -6.12 5.84 7.32
CA THR A 90 -7.44 5.24 7.50
C THR A 90 -8.34 5.66 6.34
N ILE A 91 -9.00 4.70 5.69
CA ILE A 91 -9.95 4.98 4.58
C ILE A 91 -11.39 4.84 5.11
N GLY A 92 -12.25 5.79 4.76
CA GLY A 92 -13.68 5.80 5.11
C GLY A 92 -14.58 5.01 4.17
#